data_AF-A0A7C1TYD1-F1
#
_entry.id   AF-A0A7C1TYD1-F1
#
_cell.length_a   1.000
_cell.length_b   1.000
_cell.length_c   1.000
_cell.angle_alpha   90.00
_cell.angle_beta   90.00
_cell.angle_gamma   90.00
#
_symmetry.space_group_name_H-M   'P 1'
#
loop_
_entity.id
_entity.type
_entity.pdbx_description
1 polymer ?
#
loop_
_entity_poly.entity_id
_entity_poly.type
_entity_poly.pdbx_seq_one_letter_code
_entity_poly.pdbx_strand_id
1 'polypeptide(L)'
;MDIFHSAGRITHFCADLVTIEGRKRKEKTAEGCTDGKDFLGRGSSSLDKPLQGGTGVQRFRWTSQFIDLSTTDNIAMYIANKLYESEEQYYQQLLAGDDEASPYSPTFSARNAIRKAVHGFIDADDLMMPNESGAESVWRHNDKHFRIELHATSELLGDENYLVLLAENLINNALFYSGKKRQKNPHARVAIRLVDDDDEHIRLSIYNRGPEIPDEMQDKIFQLGYSTKRARETSGSLREHTGKGLGLYFVNEIAKGYESSIRVENIRNREDAYVIRIELDSGEKLTEIIHTTLDENRLPRCRPSKNNPENEKTLASMEYRFTETITSIEITSQATQKTWPVESPSNDAPITFLDPQNPDHPCWCLEVTSLKTRQKLLFRPLDISGVQFTINIPSAKSRLDPDYHDMDDDELDDTEKLDEKFENVSQYLN
;
A
#
# COMPACT_ATOMS: atom_id res chain seq x y z
N MET A 1 -27.01 2.28 12.00
CA MET A 1 -25.93 2.44 13.00
C MET A 1 -25.20 1.13 13.31
N ASP A 2 -25.35 0.06 12.51
CA ASP A 2 -24.51 -1.14 12.62
C ASP A 2 -24.31 -1.77 11.23
N ILE A 3 -23.26 -1.35 10.51
CA ILE A 3 -22.82 -1.95 9.23
C ILE A 3 -21.29 -2.22 9.23
N PHE A 4 -20.56 -1.90 10.31
CA PHE A 4 -19.10 -2.03 10.40
C PHE A 4 -18.56 -3.45 10.72
N HIS A 5 -19.38 -4.51 10.65
CA HIS A 5 -19.02 -5.81 11.24
C HIS A 5 -18.61 -6.96 10.30
N SER A 6 -18.44 -6.76 8.98
CA SER A 6 -18.06 -7.87 8.09
C SER A 6 -16.57 -7.97 7.74
N ALA A 7 -15.79 -6.88 7.78
CA ALA A 7 -14.35 -6.90 7.47
C ALA A 7 -13.48 -7.53 8.59
N GLY A 8 -14.01 -7.62 9.82
CA GLY A 8 -13.29 -8.19 10.97
C GLY A 8 -13.36 -9.71 11.12
N ARG A 9 -14.09 -10.43 10.24
CA ARG A 9 -14.30 -11.89 10.38
C ARG A 9 -13.18 -12.74 9.77
N ILE A 10 -12.45 -12.24 8.77
CA ILE A 10 -11.44 -13.03 8.04
C ILE A 10 -10.13 -13.15 8.85
N THR A 11 -9.71 -12.06 9.50
CA THR A 11 -8.58 -12.08 10.45
C THR A 11 -8.89 -12.86 11.72
N HIS A 12 -10.17 -12.94 12.13
CA HIS A 12 -10.63 -13.78 13.24
C HIS A 12 -10.58 -15.28 12.91
N PHE A 13 -11.00 -15.67 11.70
CA PHE A 13 -11.09 -17.09 11.32
C PHE A 13 -9.71 -17.76 11.25
N CYS A 14 -8.71 -17.10 10.66
CA CYS A 14 -7.33 -17.61 10.61
C CYS A 14 -6.64 -17.53 12.00
N ALA A 15 -6.98 -16.53 12.80
CA ALA A 15 -6.46 -16.36 14.15
C ALA A 15 -6.91 -17.47 15.12
N ASP A 16 -8.14 -17.96 14.97
CA ASP A 16 -8.70 -19.01 15.84
C ASP A 16 -8.20 -20.41 15.42
N LEU A 17 -8.01 -20.67 14.12
CA LEU A 17 -7.51 -21.95 13.61
C LEU A 17 -6.06 -22.27 14.03
N VAL A 18 -5.13 -21.31 13.94
CA VAL A 18 -3.74 -21.50 14.40
C VAL A 18 -3.65 -21.68 15.92
N THR A 19 -4.58 -21.07 16.67
CA THR A 19 -4.64 -21.22 18.14
C THR A 19 -5.17 -22.61 18.55
N ILE A 20 -6.01 -23.24 17.72
CA ILE A 20 -6.53 -24.59 17.94
C ILE A 20 -5.44 -25.65 17.70
N GLU A 21 -4.57 -25.48 16.70
CA GLU A 21 -3.42 -26.39 16.51
C GLU A 21 -2.36 -26.26 17.60
N GLY A 22 -2.12 -25.05 18.10
CA GLY A 22 -1.23 -24.83 19.26
C GLY A 22 -1.72 -25.50 20.56
N ARG A 23 -3.03 -25.74 20.69
CA ARG A 23 -3.62 -26.48 21.84
C ARG A 23 -3.56 -27.99 21.68
N LYS A 24 -3.55 -28.53 20.46
CA LYS A 24 -3.48 -30.00 20.22
C LYS A 24 -2.13 -30.63 20.59
N ARG A 25 -1.09 -29.84 20.93
CA ARG A 25 0.19 -30.36 21.44
C ARG A 25 0.29 -30.51 22.96
N LYS A 26 -0.77 -30.22 23.72
CA LYS A 26 -0.82 -30.45 25.18
C LYS A 26 -2.15 -31.04 25.63
N GLU A 27 -2.39 -32.31 25.32
CA GLU A 27 -3.39 -33.10 26.05
C GLU A 27 -2.96 -34.57 26.07
N LYS A 28 -2.16 -34.91 27.10
CA LYS A 28 -2.15 -36.25 27.69
C LYS A 28 -2.48 -36.08 29.16
N THR A 29 -3.25 -37.05 29.67
CA THR A 29 -3.70 -37.28 31.05
C THR A 29 -4.82 -36.37 31.58
N ALA A 30 -6.07 -36.87 31.52
CA ALA A 30 -6.87 -37.21 32.70
C ALA A 30 -8.22 -37.85 32.29
N GLU A 31 -8.54 -38.96 32.95
CA GLU A 31 -9.79 -39.72 32.88
C GLU A 31 -10.96 -39.00 33.59
N GLY A 32 -12.21 -39.28 33.19
CA GLY A 32 -13.34 -39.27 34.14
C GLY A 32 -14.67 -38.64 33.70
N CYS A 33 -15.67 -39.51 33.52
CA CYS A 33 -17.08 -39.39 33.93
C CYS A 33 -18.11 -38.42 33.26
N THR A 34 -19.04 -39.09 32.53
CA THR A 34 -20.52 -39.11 32.68
C THR A 34 -21.44 -37.92 32.33
N ASP A 35 -22.41 -38.27 31.46
CA ASP A 35 -23.86 -37.97 31.44
C ASP A 35 -24.41 -36.55 31.22
N GLY A 36 -25.04 -36.37 30.05
CA GLY A 36 -26.50 -36.53 29.93
C GLY A 36 -27.42 -35.33 30.21
N LYS A 37 -28.18 -34.98 29.15
CA LYS A 37 -29.57 -34.43 29.07
C LYS A 37 -29.77 -32.97 28.64
N ASP A 38 -30.41 -32.88 27.46
CA ASP A 38 -31.64 -32.16 27.13
C ASP A 38 -31.92 -30.79 27.76
N PHE A 39 -32.07 -29.77 26.92
CA PHE A 39 -33.21 -28.84 27.03
C PHE A 39 -33.59 -28.22 25.68
N LEU A 40 -34.81 -28.53 25.22
CA LEU A 40 -35.53 -27.91 24.11
C LEU A 40 -35.98 -26.49 24.47
N GLY A 41 -35.92 -25.56 23.52
CA GLY A 41 -36.53 -24.25 23.62
C GLY A 41 -36.72 -23.60 22.24
N ARG A 42 -37.99 -23.46 21.83
CA ARG A 42 -38.51 -23.00 20.53
C ARG A 42 -38.15 -21.56 20.19
N GLY A 43 -38.13 -21.25 18.89
CA GLY A 43 -38.21 -19.86 18.39
C GLY A 43 -38.12 -19.75 16.87
N SER A 44 -39.18 -20.14 16.17
CA SER A 44 -39.35 -19.88 14.74
C SER A 44 -39.74 -18.43 14.49
N SER A 45 -38.95 -17.68 13.73
CA SER A 45 -39.46 -16.56 12.92
C SER A 45 -38.52 -16.22 11.77
N SER A 46 -38.93 -16.64 10.58
CA SER A 46 -38.91 -15.88 9.32
C SER A 46 -37.68 -15.02 9.01
N LEU A 47 -36.82 -15.50 8.10
CA LEU A 47 -35.91 -14.66 7.31
C LEU A 47 -35.48 -15.44 6.05
N ASP A 48 -36.43 -15.66 5.13
CA ASP A 48 -36.11 -16.05 3.74
C ASP A 48 -36.44 -14.88 2.81
N LYS A 49 -35.41 -14.08 2.51
CA LYS A 49 -35.25 -13.38 1.23
C LYS A 49 -33.75 -13.27 0.92
N PRO A 50 -33.23 -13.98 -0.11
CA PRO A 50 -31.87 -13.77 -0.56
C PRO A 50 -31.84 -12.51 -1.45
N LEU A 51 -31.03 -11.51 -1.08
CA LEU A 51 -30.64 -10.43 -1.97
C LEU A 51 -29.46 -10.92 -2.82
N GLN A 52 -29.71 -10.97 -4.13
CA GLN A 52 -28.75 -11.23 -5.19
C GLN A 52 -27.68 -10.14 -5.25
N GLY A 53 -26.42 -10.53 -5.44
CA GLY A 53 -25.32 -9.62 -5.76
C GLY A 53 -23.97 -10.09 -5.19
N GLY A 54 -23.46 -11.21 -5.71
CA GLY A 54 -22.23 -11.86 -5.25
C GLY A 54 -22.47 -13.36 -5.10
N THR A 55 -22.09 -14.14 -6.11
CA THR A 55 -22.35 -15.59 -6.14
C THR A 55 -21.71 -16.23 -4.90
N GLY A 56 -22.49 -17.00 -4.14
CA GLY A 56 -21.99 -17.73 -2.97
C GLY A 56 -20.77 -18.60 -3.28
N VAL A 57 -20.61 -19.00 -4.54
CA VAL A 57 -19.46 -19.71 -5.11
C VAL A 57 -18.16 -18.92 -4.97
N GLN A 58 -18.16 -17.62 -5.27
CA GLN A 58 -16.96 -16.79 -5.10
C GLN A 58 -16.59 -16.78 -3.63
N ARG A 59 -17.52 -16.41 -2.75
CA ARG A 59 -17.29 -16.36 -1.29
C ARG A 59 -16.80 -17.68 -0.69
N PHE A 60 -17.27 -18.82 -1.23
CA PHE A 60 -16.82 -20.16 -0.84
C PHE A 60 -15.41 -20.49 -1.33
N ARG A 61 -15.05 -20.07 -2.55
CA ARG A 61 -13.68 -20.20 -3.10
C ARG A 61 -12.68 -19.35 -2.32
N TRP A 62 -13.03 -18.10 -2.03
CA TRP A 62 -12.24 -17.21 -1.16
C TRP A 62 -11.96 -17.89 0.19
N THR A 63 -12.99 -18.36 0.89
CA THR A 63 -12.79 -19.01 2.20
C THR A 63 -12.00 -20.31 2.14
N SER A 64 -12.09 -21.08 1.05
CA SER A 64 -11.36 -22.34 0.91
C SER A 64 -9.86 -22.10 0.68
N GLN A 65 -9.49 -21.12 -0.14
CA GLN A 65 -8.08 -20.77 -0.37
C GLN A 65 -7.39 -20.24 0.89
N PHE A 66 -8.11 -19.48 1.71
CA PHE A 66 -7.62 -19.05 3.02
C PHE A 66 -7.43 -20.22 4.00
N ILE A 67 -8.30 -21.24 3.92
CA ILE A 67 -8.13 -22.47 4.70
C ILE A 67 -6.86 -23.19 4.23
N ASP A 68 -6.66 -23.35 2.93
CA ASP A 68 -5.48 -24.02 2.37
C ASP A 68 -4.18 -23.28 2.75
N LEU A 69 -4.17 -21.95 2.70
CA LEU A 69 -3.02 -21.16 3.16
C LEU A 69 -2.77 -21.31 4.68
N SER A 70 -3.84 -21.49 5.46
CA SER A 70 -3.75 -21.63 6.92
C SER A 70 -3.31 -23.02 7.39
N THR A 71 -3.38 -24.03 6.52
CA THR A 71 -2.97 -25.42 6.79
C THR A 71 -1.65 -25.79 6.11
N THR A 72 -1.11 -24.92 5.26
CA THR A 72 0.13 -25.17 4.54
C THR A 72 1.34 -24.76 5.37
N ASP A 73 2.24 -25.70 5.66
CA ASP A 73 3.48 -25.46 6.41
C ASP A 73 4.47 -24.54 5.66
N ASN A 74 4.38 -24.47 4.32
CA ASN A 74 5.19 -23.60 3.46
C ASN A 74 4.35 -22.91 2.37
N ILE A 75 3.79 -21.75 2.71
CA ILE A 75 2.88 -20.96 1.86
C ILE A 75 3.55 -20.56 0.55
N ALA A 76 4.80 -20.09 0.60
CA ALA A 76 5.55 -19.67 -0.58
C ALA A 76 5.67 -20.83 -1.60
N MET A 77 6.05 -22.02 -1.14
CA MET A 77 6.17 -23.20 -2.01
C MET A 77 4.83 -23.60 -2.63
N TYR A 78 3.72 -23.51 -1.88
CA TYR A 78 2.40 -23.81 -2.42
C TYR A 78 1.99 -22.83 -3.52
N ILE A 79 2.23 -21.53 -3.31
CA ILE A 79 1.94 -20.50 -4.31
C ILE A 79 2.83 -20.68 -5.54
N ALA A 80 4.13 -20.96 -5.36
CA ALA A 80 5.06 -21.22 -6.45
C ALA A 80 4.61 -22.41 -7.32
N ASN A 81 4.18 -23.51 -6.71
CA ASN A 81 3.62 -24.64 -7.46
C ASN A 81 2.39 -24.24 -8.29
N LYS A 82 1.50 -23.39 -7.75
CA LYS A 82 0.35 -22.87 -8.50
C LYS A 82 0.74 -21.89 -9.59
N LEU A 83 1.81 -21.15 -9.40
CA LEU A 83 2.37 -20.28 -10.41
C LEU A 83 2.90 -21.09 -11.59
N TYR A 84 3.71 -22.13 -11.35
CA TYR A 84 4.22 -23.00 -12.40
C TYR A 84 3.12 -23.77 -13.14
N GLU A 85 2.08 -24.24 -12.44
CA GLU A 85 0.88 -24.81 -13.08
C GLU A 85 0.22 -23.81 -14.04
N SER A 86 0.16 -22.53 -13.66
CA SER A 86 -0.43 -21.47 -14.48
C SER A 86 0.48 -21.10 -15.65
N GLU A 87 1.78 -21.10 -15.44
CA GLU A 87 2.80 -20.88 -16.47
C GLU A 87 2.74 -21.96 -17.55
N GLU A 88 2.69 -23.24 -17.18
CA GLU A 88 2.52 -24.34 -18.14
C GLU A 88 1.24 -24.19 -18.98
N GLN A 89 0.12 -23.85 -18.34
CA GLN A 89 -1.15 -23.60 -19.02
C GLN A 89 -1.07 -22.41 -19.97
N TYR A 90 -0.37 -21.35 -19.58
CA TYR A 90 -0.17 -20.18 -20.41
C TYR A 90 0.65 -20.49 -21.65
N TYR A 91 1.74 -21.25 -21.52
CA TYR A 91 2.51 -21.76 -22.66
C TYR A 91 1.67 -22.63 -23.60
N GLN A 92 0.85 -23.54 -23.05
CA GLN A 92 -0.04 -24.38 -23.84
C GLN A 92 -1.04 -23.55 -24.65
N GLN A 93 -1.62 -22.50 -24.04
CA GLN A 93 -2.54 -21.60 -24.74
C GLN A 93 -1.87 -20.83 -25.87
N LEU A 94 -0.64 -20.32 -25.65
CA LEU A 94 0.13 -19.63 -26.68
C LEU A 94 0.47 -20.54 -27.87
N LEU A 95 0.74 -21.83 -27.60
CA LEU A 95 1.04 -22.83 -28.63
C LEU A 95 -0.20 -23.33 -29.38
N ALA A 96 -1.33 -23.47 -28.68
CA ALA A 96 -2.59 -23.95 -29.25
C ALA A 96 -3.28 -22.90 -30.15
N GLY A 97 -2.98 -21.61 -29.95
CA GLY A 97 -3.68 -20.50 -30.62
C GLY A 97 -5.09 -20.28 -30.08
N ASP A 98 -5.85 -19.35 -30.68
CA ASP A 98 -7.20 -18.95 -30.24
C ASP A 98 -8.28 -20.05 -30.37
N ASP A 99 -7.94 -21.25 -30.86
CA ASP A 99 -8.90 -22.29 -31.26
C ASP A 99 -9.40 -23.17 -30.10
N GLU A 100 -8.73 -23.18 -28.93
CA GLU A 100 -9.20 -23.87 -27.72
C GLU A 100 -9.26 -22.93 -26.50
N ALA A 101 -10.42 -22.30 -26.30
CA ALA A 101 -10.69 -21.54 -25.09
C ALA A 101 -10.75 -22.48 -23.87
N SER A 102 -9.64 -22.59 -23.12
CA SER A 102 -9.64 -23.25 -21.82
C SER A 102 -10.63 -22.55 -20.88
N PRO A 103 -11.43 -23.29 -20.09
CA PRO A 103 -12.36 -22.68 -19.12
C PRO A 103 -11.65 -21.94 -17.97
N TYR A 104 -10.32 -22.07 -17.85
CA TYR A 104 -9.51 -21.39 -16.85
C TYR A 104 -8.49 -20.45 -17.53
N SER A 105 -8.55 -19.18 -17.14
CA SER A 105 -7.54 -18.19 -17.50
C SER A 105 -6.38 -18.31 -16.51
N PRO A 106 -5.16 -18.67 -16.94
CA PRO A 106 -3.98 -18.73 -16.06
C PRO A 106 -3.49 -17.33 -15.68
N THR A 107 -4.00 -16.29 -16.36
CA THR A 107 -3.63 -14.90 -16.16
C THR A 107 -4.75 -14.08 -15.50
N PHE A 108 -4.35 -12.99 -14.82
CA PHE A 108 -5.25 -12.00 -14.26
C PHE A 108 -4.67 -10.58 -14.33
N SER A 109 -5.54 -9.57 -14.25
CA SER A 109 -5.13 -8.16 -14.23
C SER A 109 -4.78 -7.69 -12.82
N ALA A 110 -3.54 -7.25 -12.63
CA ALA A 110 -3.08 -6.65 -11.36
C ALA A 110 -3.95 -5.45 -10.94
N ARG A 111 -4.33 -4.59 -11.89
CA ARG A 111 -5.23 -3.45 -11.63
C ARG A 111 -6.55 -3.88 -10.99
N ASN A 112 -7.16 -4.96 -11.49
CA ASN A 112 -8.43 -5.45 -10.95
C ASN A 112 -8.26 -6.03 -9.55
N ALA A 113 -7.17 -6.75 -9.29
CA ALA A 113 -6.83 -7.24 -7.96
C ALA A 113 -6.70 -6.08 -6.96
N ILE A 114 -5.96 -5.02 -7.31
CA ILE A 114 -5.81 -3.86 -6.42
C ILE A 114 -7.15 -3.15 -6.20
N ARG A 115 -7.99 -3.00 -7.24
CA ARG A 115 -9.35 -2.45 -7.08
C ARG A 115 -10.19 -3.28 -6.12
N LYS A 116 -10.12 -4.62 -6.18
CA LYS A 116 -10.80 -5.51 -5.23
C LYS A 116 -10.28 -5.35 -3.81
N ALA A 117 -8.97 -5.26 -3.62
CA ALA A 117 -8.37 -5.04 -2.30
C ALA A 117 -8.81 -3.72 -1.68
N VAL A 118 -8.98 -2.68 -2.49
CA VAL A 118 -9.40 -1.37 -2.00
C VAL A 118 -10.92 -1.26 -1.81
N HIS A 119 -11.71 -2.16 -2.42
CA HIS A 119 -13.18 -2.16 -2.34
C HIS A 119 -13.72 -2.14 -0.90
N GLY A 120 -13.01 -2.77 0.06
CA GLY A 120 -13.42 -2.75 1.47
C GLY A 120 -13.28 -1.39 2.16
N PHE A 121 -12.61 -0.42 1.53
CA PHE A 121 -12.19 0.84 2.14
C PHE A 121 -12.73 2.10 1.44
N ILE A 122 -13.20 1.97 0.20
CA ILE A 122 -13.76 3.05 -0.62
C ILE A 122 -15.26 2.79 -0.90
N ASP A 123 -16.03 3.85 -1.10
CA ASP A 123 -17.44 3.76 -1.47
C ASP A 123 -17.63 3.09 -2.85
N ALA A 124 -18.69 2.27 -2.99
CA ALA A 124 -18.89 1.43 -4.17
C ALA A 124 -19.05 2.23 -5.48
N ASP A 125 -19.57 3.45 -5.41
CA ASP A 125 -19.78 4.33 -6.57
C ASP A 125 -18.45 4.77 -7.20
N ASP A 126 -17.40 4.96 -6.40
CA ASP A 126 -16.06 5.34 -6.88
C ASP A 126 -15.34 4.18 -7.59
N LEU A 127 -15.74 2.95 -7.28
CA LEU A 127 -15.22 1.73 -7.92
C LEU A 127 -15.91 1.45 -9.27
N MET A 128 -17.04 2.09 -9.56
CA MET A 128 -17.81 1.91 -10.80
C MET A 128 -17.28 2.77 -11.96
N MET A 129 -16.19 3.52 -11.76
CA MET A 129 -15.52 4.21 -12.87
C MET A 129 -15.18 3.19 -13.97
N PRO A 130 -15.59 3.44 -15.23
CA PRO A 130 -15.37 2.50 -16.32
C PRO A 130 -13.88 2.17 -16.44
N ASN A 131 -13.57 0.94 -16.84
CA ASN A 131 -12.29 0.68 -17.48
C ASN A 131 -12.25 1.59 -18.72
N GLU A 132 -11.60 2.74 -18.64
CA GLU A 132 -11.21 3.44 -19.86
C GLU A 132 -10.38 2.43 -20.64
N SER A 133 -10.93 1.96 -21.75
CA SER A 133 -10.37 0.87 -22.51
C SER A 133 -9.25 1.46 -23.36
N GLY A 134 -8.01 1.28 -22.92
CA GLY A 134 -6.82 1.76 -23.60
C GLY A 134 -5.55 1.44 -22.80
N ALA A 135 -4.46 1.11 -23.49
CA ALA A 135 -3.16 0.79 -22.88
C ALA A 135 -2.56 1.96 -22.06
N GLU A 136 -3.06 3.19 -22.22
CA GLU A 136 -2.64 4.37 -21.45
C GLU A 136 -3.68 4.81 -20.40
N SER A 137 -4.75 4.05 -20.22
CA SER A 137 -5.76 4.36 -19.21
C SER A 137 -5.13 4.41 -17.82
N VAL A 138 -5.44 5.43 -17.03
CA VAL A 138 -5.04 5.52 -15.62
C VAL A 138 -6.29 5.67 -14.77
N TRP A 139 -6.52 4.71 -13.87
CA TRP A 139 -7.59 4.83 -12.88
C TRP A 139 -7.07 5.60 -11.67
N ARG A 140 -7.70 6.75 -11.37
CA ARG A 140 -7.33 7.59 -10.23
C ARG A 140 -8.47 7.67 -9.23
N HIS A 141 -8.14 7.51 -7.96
CA HIS A 141 -9.06 7.76 -6.84
C HIS A 141 -8.41 8.64 -5.79
N ASN A 142 -9.14 9.60 -5.24
CA ASN A 142 -8.58 10.52 -4.27
C ASN A 142 -9.63 10.95 -3.23
N ASP A 143 -9.48 10.50 -2.00
CA ASP A 143 -10.38 10.82 -0.89
C ASP A 143 -9.61 11.27 0.36
N LYS A 144 -10.28 11.36 1.52
CA LYS A 144 -9.65 11.78 2.79
C LYS A 144 -8.54 10.83 3.32
N HIS A 145 -8.51 9.58 2.89
CA HIS A 145 -7.60 8.53 3.34
C HIS A 145 -6.62 8.09 2.26
N PHE A 146 -7.04 8.06 1.00
CA PHE A 146 -6.30 7.47 -0.10
C PHE A 146 -6.02 8.44 -1.23
N ARG A 147 -4.86 8.23 -1.85
CA ARG A 147 -4.54 8.68 -3.21
C ARG A 147 -4.13 7.45 -3.99
N ILE A 148 -4.83 7.14 -5.06
CA ILE A 148 -4.60 5.92 -5.82
C ILE A 148 -4.42 6.27 -7.28
N GLU A 149 -3.39 5.69 -7.88
CA GLU A 149 -3.10 5.82 -9.30
C GLU A 149 -2.72 4.43 -9.85
N LEU A 150 -3.65 3.81 -10.59
CA LEU A 150 -3.44 2.49 -11.19
C LEU A 150 -3.32 2.63 -12.71
N HIS A 151 -2.12 2.44 -13.22
CA HIS A 151 -1.84 2.42 -14.65
C HIS A 151 -2.29 1.10 -15.27
N ALA A 152 -2.30 1.04 -16.60
CA ALA A 152 -2.58 -0.20 -17.31
C ALA A 152 -1.32 -1.02 -17.24
N THR A 153 -1.48 -2.31 -16.96
CA THR A 153 -0.37 -3.22 -16.80
C THR A 153 -0.63 -4.45 -17.63
N SER A 154 0.45 -5.13 -17.98
CA SER A 154 0.51 -6.53 -18.35
C SER A 154 -0.25 -7.41 -17.34
N GLU A 155 -0.57 -8.61 -17.78
CA GLU A 155 -1.23 -9.60 -16.93
C GLU A 155 -0.20 -10.33 -16.06
N LEU A 156 -0.66 -10.84 -14.93
CA LEU A 156 0.10 -11.70 -14.02
C LEU A 156 -0.39 -13.13 -14.13
N LEU A 157 0.48 -14.11 -13.92
CA LEU A 157 0.12 -15.52 -13.82
C LEU A 157 -0.36 -15.88 -12.40
N GLY A 158 -1.26 -16.85 -12.28
CA GLY A 158 -1.70 -17.40 -11.00
C GLY A 158 -3.05 -16.89 -10.51
N ASP A 159 -3.23 -16.82 -9.18
CA ASP A 159 -4.51 -16.47 -8.57
C ASP A 159 -4.55 -15.02 -8.08
N GLU A 160 -5.50 -14.26 -8.64
CA GLU A 160 -5.78 -12.87 -8.27
C GLU A 160 -5.94 -12.66 -6.75
N ASN A 161 -6.49 -13.65 -6.05
CA ASN A 161 -6.82 -13.55 -4.62
C ASN A 161 -5.56 -13.42 -3.75
N TYR A 162 -4.42 -13.95 -4.18
CA TYR A 162 -3.16 -13.78 -3.45
C TYR A 162 -2.69 -12.32 -3.51
N LEU A 163 -2.78 -11.68 -4.67
CA LEU A 163 -2.45 -10.26 -4.79
C LEU A 163 -3.44 -9.38 -4.01
N VAL A 164 -4.73 -9.74 -4.01
CA VAL A 164 -5.73 -9.06 -3.18
C VAL A 164 -5.36 -9.13 -1.70
N LEU A 165 -5.05 -10.32 -1.19
CA LEU A 165 -4.65 -10.53 0.19
C LEU A 165 -3.37 -9.75 0.56
N LEU A 166 -2.36 -9.80 -0.33
CA LEU A 166 -1.12 -9.07 -0.17
C LEU A 166 -1.38 -7.56 -0.05
N ALA A 167 -2.16 -7.00 -0.98
CA ALA A 167 -2.49 -5.58 -1.01
C ALA A 167 -3.33 -5.17 0.22
N GLU A 168 -4.33 -5.96 0.60
CA GLU A 168 -5.15 -5.71 1.79
C GLU A 168 -4.30 -5.65 3.07
N ASN A 169 -3.32 -6.55 3.22
CA ASN A 169 -2.43 -6.55 4.39
C ASN A 169 -1.58 -5.27 4.44
N LEU A 170 -1.03 -4.83 3.31
CA LEU A 170 -0.26 -3.59 3.23
C LEU A 170 -1.14 -2.34 3.46
N ILE A 171 -2.33 -2.30 2.86
CA ILE A 171 -3.28 -1.19 3.03
C ILE A 171 -3.73 -1.08 4.51
N ASN A 172 -4.07 -2.20 5.14
CA ASN A 172 -4.42 -2.22 6.56
C ASN A 172 -3.26 -1.78 7.46
N ASN A 173 -2.02 -2.14 7.11
CA ASN A 173 -0.83 -1.67 7.79
C ASN A 173 -0.68 -0.14 7.67
N ALA A 174 -0.78 0.36 6.43
CA ALA A 174 -0.68 1.77 6.10
C ALA A 174 -1.73 2.63 6.82
N LEU A 175 -3.00 2.22 6.80
CA LEU A 175 -4.10 2.92 7.47
C LEU A 175 -3.92 2.95 9.00
N PHE A 176 -3.44 1.85 9.60
CA PHE A 176 -3.21 1.77 11.03
C PHE A 176 -2.17 2.78 11.53
N TYR A 177 -1.09 3.00 10.77
CA TYR A 177 -0.06 3.96 11.15
C TYR A 177 -0.43 5.40 10.78
N SER A 178 -1.08 5.61 9.63
CA SER A 178 -1.52 6.93 9.18
C SER A 178 -2.63 7.53 10.07
N GLY A 179 -3.47 6.69 10.67
CA GLY A 179 -4.56 7.14 11.55
C GLY A 179 -4.14 7.61 12.95
N LYS A 180 -2.85 7.49 13.32
CA LYS A 180 -2.36 7.89 14.65
C LYS A 180 -2.27 9.41 14.79
N LYS A 181 -2.65 9.95 15.96
CA LYS A 181 -2.72 11.41 16.20
C LYS A 181 -1.45 12.18 15.85
N ARG A 182 -0.26 11.60 16.09
CA ARG A 182 1.04 12.22 15.80
C ARG A 182 1.35 12.26 14.29
N GLN A 183 0.64 11.47 13.49
CA GLN A 183 0.83 11.28 12.05
C GLN A 183 -0.36 11.81 11.24
N LYS A 184 -1.37 12.42 11.88
CA LYS A 184 -2.54 12.95 11.19
C LYS A 184 -2.17 14.25 10.45
N ASN A 185 -2.12 14.21 9.13
CA ASN A 185 -2.02 15.37 8.26
C ASN A 185 -3.10 15.25 7.18
N PRO A 186 -3.99 16.25 7.01
CA PRO A 186 -5.09 16.19 6.05
C PRO A 186 -4.63 16.05 4.59
N HIS A 187 -3.38 16.41 4.29
CA HIS A 187 -2.81 16.31 2.94
C HIS A 187 -1.93 15.07 2.72
N ALA A 188 -1.70 14.28 3.77
CA ALA A 188 -0.85 13.09 3.70
C ALA A 188 -1.68 11.82 3.81
N ARG A 189 -2.15 11.38 2.64
CA ARG A 189 -2.97 10.19 2.43
C ARG A 189 -2.08 8.97 2.26
N VAL A 190 -2.65 7.77 2.41
CA VAL A 190 -2.01 6.54 1.95
C VAL A 190 -1.99 6.60 0.43
N ALA A 191 -0.80 6.50 -0.17
CA ALA A 191 -0.66 6.47 -1.62
C ALA A 191 -0.50 5.04 -2.11
N ILE A 192 -1.25 4.67 -3.14
CA ILE A 192 -1.19 3.37 -3.79
C ILE A 192 -0.94 3.62 -5.26
N ARG A 193 0.15 3.07 -5.78
CA ARG A 193 0.53 3.23 -7.18
C ARG A 193 0.84 1.88 -7.80
N LEU A 194 0.29 1.65 -8.98
CA LEU A 194 0.55 0.46 -9.79
C LEU A 194 1.03 0.91 -11.15
N VAL A 195 2.24 0.52 -11.54
CA VAL A 195 2.84 0.82 -12.84
C VAL A 195 3.41 -0.45 -13.45
N ASP A 196 3.42 -0.48 -14.77
CA ASP A 196 4.16 -1.47 -15.54
C ASP A 196 5.60 -0.96 -15.76
N ASP A 197 6.58 -1.84 -15.63
CA ASP A 197 8.00 -1.61 -15.86
C ASP A 197 8.42 -2.42 -17.09
N ASP A 198 8.25 -1.81 -18.27
CA ASP A 198 8.61 -2.34 -19.59
C ASP A 198 8.10 -3.76 -19.90
N ASP A 199 6.87 -4.11 -19.48
CA ASP A 199 6.29 -5.46 -19.60
C ASP A 199 7.08 -6.54 -18.83
N GLU A 200 8.13 -6.20 -18.09
CA GLU A 200 8.97 -7.14 -17.35
C GLU A 200 8.40 -7.35 -15.94
N HIS A 201 8.18 -6.25 -15.22
CA HIS A 201 7.71 -6.28 -13.85
C HIS A 201 6.51 -5.35 -13.66
N ILE A 202 5.53 -5.79 -12.89
CA ILE A 202 4.47 -4.93 -12.38
C ILE A 202 4.89 -4.43 -11.00
N ARG A 203 5.06 -3.11 -10.88
CA ARG A 203 5.46 -2.45 -9.64
C ARG A 203 4.27 -1.92 -8.88
N LEU A 204 4.00 -2.52 -7.73
CA LEU A 204 3.03 -2.03 -6.73
C LEU A 204 3.78 -1.25 -5.65
N SER A 205 3.47 0.03 -5.47
CA SER A 205 4.00 0.86 -4.40
C SER A 205 2.89 1.32 -3.46
N ILE A 206 3.08 1.11 -2.16
CA ILE A 206 2.16 1.57 -1.11
C ILE A 206 2.96 2.41 -0.12
N TYR A 207 2.70 3.70 -0.13
CA TYR A 207 3.30 4.66 0.78
C TYR A 207 2.32 5.07 1.87
N ASN A 208 2.82 5.19 3.10
CA ASN A 208 2.06 5.73 4.21
C ASN A 208 2.95 6.53 5.16
N ARG A 209 2.35 7.55 5.80
CA ARG A 209 3.02 8.20 6.92
C ARG A 209 3.06 7.29 8.13
N GLY A 210 4.19 7.30 8.81
CA GLY A 210 4.46 6.32 9.84
C GLY A 210 5.79 6.56 10.54
N PRO A 211 6.07 5.81 11.61
CA PRO A 211 7.42 5.76 12.16
C PRO A 211 8.38 5.15 11.13
N GLU A 212 9.61 5.66 11.08
CA GLU A 212 10.68 5.00 10.33
C GLU A 212 10.90 3.57 10.85
N ILE A 213 11.23 2.66 9.95
CA ILE A 213 11.62 1.28 10.24
C ILE A 213 13.15 1.23 10.27
N PRO A 214 13.78 1.01 11.42
CA PRO A 214 15.24 0.88 11.50
C PRO A 214 15.75 -0.24 10.61
N ASP A 215 16.94 -0.07 10.03
CA ASP A 215 17.52 -1.02 9.07
C ASP A 215 17.64 -2.43 9.68
N GLU A 216 18.03 -2.53 10.96
CA GLU A 216 18.10 -3.79 11.72
C GLU A 216 16.76 -4.53 11.90
N MET A 217 15.65 -3.86 11.61
CA MET A 217 14.29 -4.37 11.72
C MET A 217 13.65 -4.67 10.36
N GLN A 218 14.24 -4.22 9.24
CA GLN A 218 13.64 -4.38 7.90
C GLN A 218 13.44 -5.86 7.52
N ASP A 219 14.38 -6.74 7.89
CA ASP A 219 14.19 -8.19 7.65
C ASP A 219 13.26 -8.83 8.69
N LYS A 220 13.24 -8.28 9.91
CA LYS A 220 12.48 -8.84 11.04
C LYS A 220 10.99 -8.57 10.93
N ILE A 221 10.57 -7.49 10.28
CA ILE A 221 9.14 -7.14 10.14
C ILE A 221 8.34 -8.18 9.37
N PHE A 222 9.01 -9.00 8.54
CA PHE A 222 8.40 -10.08 7.78
C PHE A 222 8.36 -11.41 8.54
N GLN A 223 8.98 -11.50 9.72
CA GLN A 223 8.98 -12.74 10.49
C GLN A 223 7.62 -13.05 11.11
N LEU A 224 7.28 -14.34 11.14
CA LEU A 224 6.04 -14.83 11.71
C LEU A 224 5.88 -14.37 13.17
N GLY A 225 4.77 -13.70 13.46
CA GLY A 225 4.45 -13.26 14.82
C GLY A 225 5.12 -11.96 15.25
N TYR A 226 5.96 -11.37 14.39
CA TYR A 226 6.59 -10.08 14.66
C TYR A 226 5.57 -8.94 14.53
N SER A 227 5.46 -8.11 15.57
CA SER A 227 4.55 -6.97 15.57
C SER A 227 4.94 -5.94 16.61
N THR A 228 5.24 -4.73 16.16
CA THR A 228 5.47 -3.57 17.03
C THR A 228 4.18 -3.05 17.68
N LYS A 229 3.00 -3.54 17.24
CA LYS A 229 1.69 -3.20 17.83
C LYS A 229 1.53 -3.79 19.24
N ARG A 230 2.18 -4.93 19.53
CA ARG A 230 2.05 -5.66 20.81
C ARG A 230 2.61 -4.88 22.02
N ALA A 231 3.65 -4.07 21.83
CA ALA A 231 4.38 -3.44 22.94
C ALA A 231 3.67 -2.24 23.59
N ARG A 232 2.54 -1.76 23.04
CA ARG A 232 1.87 -0.52 23.51
C ARG A 232 0.43 -0.70 24.01
N GLU A 233 -0.16 -1.88 23.89
CA GLU A 233 -1.58 -2.13 24.22
C GLU A 233 -1.81 -2.64 25.66
N THR A 234 -0.90 -2.38 26.60
CA THR A 234 -1.14 -2.65 28.03
C THR A 234 -2.03 -1.58 28.71
N SER A 235 -2.37 -0.48 28.02
CA SER A 235 -3.25 0.57 28.57
C SER A 235 -4.59 0.67 27.85
N GLY A 236 -5.56 -0.17 28.26
CA GLY A 236 -6.94 0.28 28.49
C GLY A 236 -7.87 0.52 27.30
N SER A 237 -7.74 -0.16 26.16
CA SER A 237 -8.85 -0.28 25.21
C SER A 237 -8.79 -1.58 24.41
N LEU A 238 -9.72 -2.47 24.75
CA LEU A 238 -9.98 -3.76 24.13
C LEU A 238 -10.49 -3.55 22.69
N ARG A 239 -9.57 -3.36 21.73
CA ARG A 239 -9.80 -3.71 20.33
C ARG A 239 -8.95 -4.94 20.04
N GLU A 240 -9.46 -6.08 20.48
CA GLU A 240 -8.89 -7.38 20.17
C GLU A 240 -8.79 -7.52 18.63
N HIS A 241 -7.73 -8.17 18.13
CA HIS A 241 -7.61 -8.77 16.78
C HIS A 241 -6.87 -8.06 15.63
N THR A 242 -5.89 -7.16 15.84
CA THR A 242 -5.05 -6.68 14.69
C THR A 242 -3.53 -6.67 14.93
N GLY A 243 -3.07 -7.32 16.00
CA GLY A 243 -1.66 -7.31 16.44
C GLY A 243 -0.92 -8.64 16.39
N LYS A 244 -1.47 -9.70 15.75
CA LYS A 244 -0.86 -11.05 15.78
C LYS A 244 0.47 -11.15 15.01
N GLY A 245 0.85 -10.18 14.19
CA GLY A 245 2.13 -10.21 13.45
C GLY A 245 2.13 -11.20 12.28
N LEU A 246 0.95 -11.45 11.71
CA LEU A 246 0.77 -12.38 10.59
C LEU A 246 0.72 -11.65 9.23
N GLY A 247 0.30 -10.37 9.20
CA GLY A 247 0.01 -9.69 7.94
C GLY A 247 1.23 -9.51 7.03
N LEU A 248 2.33 -8.93 7.54
CA LEU A 248 3.55 -8.78 6.74
C LEU A 248 4.24 -10.11 6.44
N TYR A 249 4.06 -11.12 7.31
CA TYR A 249 4.50 -12.48 7.01
C TYR A 249 3.80 -13.03 5.76
N PHE A 250 2.47 -12.92 5.67
CA PHE A 250 1.75 -13.33 4.44
C PHE A 250 2.20 -12.55 3.21
N VAL A 251 2.42 -11.24 3.34
CA VAL A 251 2.95 -10.42 2.22
C VAL A 251 4.26 -11.00 1.71
N ASN A 252 5.18 -11.36 2.63
CA ASN A 252 6.47 -11.94 2.29
C ASN A 252 6.35 -13.33 1.65
N GLU A 253 5.53 -14.22 2.22
CA GLU A 253 5.36 -15.56 1.67
C GLU A 253 4.66 -15.57 0.31
N ILE A 254 3.69 -14.68 0.10
CA ILE A 254 3.05 -14.49 -1.21
C ILE A 254 4.08 -13.96 -2.21
N ALA A 255 4.85 -12.92 -1.87
CA ALA A 255 5.84 -12.38 -2.78
C ALA A 255 6.89 -13.43 -3.16
N LYS A 256 7.43 -14.19 -2.20
CA LYS A 256 8.34 -15.31 -2.49
C LYS A 256 7.71 -16.34 -3.42
N GLY A 257 6.46 -16.71 -3.19
CA GLY A 257 5.75 -17.66 -4.04
C GLY A 257 5.50 -17.16 -5.47
N TYR A 258 5.51 -15.84 -5.68
CA TYR A 258 5.45 -15.19 -6.99
C TYR A 258 6.83 -14.81 -7.54
N GLU A 259 7.92 -15.23 -6.87
CA GLU A 259 9.31 -14.83 -7.17
C GLU A 259 9.44 -13.30 -7.29
N SER A 260 8.71 -12.58 -6.44
CA SER A 260 8.64 -11.12 -6.42
C SER A 260 9.62 -10.55 -5.41
N SER A 261 10.24 -9.41 -5.76
CA SER A 261 11.05 -8.65 -4.81
C SER A 261 10.19 -7.71 -3.98
N ILE A 262 10.43 -7.65 -2.67
CA ILE A 262 9.84 -6.66 -1.76
C ILE A 262 10.95 -5.75 -1.25
N ARG A 263 10.76 -4.43 -1.40
CA ARG A 263 11.62 -3.40 -0.83
C ARG A 263 10.84 -2.53 0.13
N VAL A 264 11.48 -2.17 1.24
CA VAL A 264 10.94 -1.24 2.23
C VAL A 264 11.86 -0.04 2.34
N GLU A 265 11.31 1.16 2.15
CA GLU A 265 12.09 2.40 2.18
C GLU A 265 11.49 3.40 3.16
N ASN A 266 12.36 4.04 3.95
CA ASN A 266 11.97 5.18 4.77
C ASN A 266 12.00 6.45 3.92
N ILE A 267 10.83 7.03 3.68
CA ILE A 267 10.72 8.34 3.05
C ILE A 267 10.98 9.40 4.11
N ARG A 268 11.89 10.34 3.81
CA ARG A 268 12.35 11.38 4.73
C ARG A 268 12.13 12.76 4.12
N ASN A 269 11.80 13.73 4.98
CA ASN A 269 11.79 15.13 4.59
C ASN A 269 13.17 15.58 4.11
N ARG A 270 13.18 16.45 3.11
CA ARG A 270 14.40 17.04 2.53
C ARG A 270 14.28 18.56 2.56
N GLU A 271 15.43 19.21 2.59
CA GLU A 271 15.52 20.64 2.38
C GLU A 271 15.46 20.97 0.89
N ASP A 272 14.74 22.02 0.53
CA ASP A 272 14.66 22.51 -0.86
C ASP A 272 14.35 24.02 -0.83
N ALA A 273 14.56 24.71 -1.94
CA ALA A 273 14.17 26.09 -2.13
C ALA A 273 13.19 26.19 -3.30
N TYR A 274 12.06 26.86 -3.07
CA TYR A 274 11.02 27.07 -4.06
C TYR A 274 10.97 28.55 -4.44
N VAL A 275 11.00 28.84 -5.74
CA VAL A 275 10.78 30.17 -6.28
C VAL A 275 9.34 30.27 -6.72
N ILE A 276 8.57 31.14 -6.08
CA ILE A 276 7.17 31.41 -6.43
C ILE A 276 7.13 32.73 -7.20
N ARG A 277 6.61 32.69 -8.42
CA ARG A 277 6.31 33.87 -9.24
C ARG A 277 4.81 34.05 -9.28
N ILE A 278 4.36 35.27 -9.04
CA ILE A 278 2.95 35.63 -8.96
C ILE A 278 2.74 36.84 -9.87
N GLU A 279 1.77 36.75 -10.78
CA GLU A 279 1.34 37.85 -11.62
C GLU A 279 -0.05 38.32 -11.15
N LEU A 280 -0.20 39.62 -10.97
CA LEU A 280 -1.46 40.27 -10.58
C LEU A 280 -2.17 40.85 -11.80
N ASP A 281 -3.45 41.18 -11.67
CA ASP A 281 -4.25 41.80 -12.73
C ASP A 281 -3.74 43.18 -13.17
N SER A 282 -3.06 43.91 -12.30
CA SER A 282 -2.36 45.16 -12.60
C SER A 282 -1.15 44.98 -13.53
N GLY A 283 -0.71 43.74 -13.75
CA GLY A 283 0.55 43.40 -14.43
C GLY A 283 1.78 43.46 -13.52
N GLU A 284 1.61 43.70 -12.22
CA GLU A 284 2.70 43.57 -11.24
C GLU A 284 3.15 42.11 -11.12
N LYS A 285 4.48 41.90 -11.12
CA LYS A 285 5.10 40.58 -10.99
C LYS A 285 5.87 40.51 -9.67
N LEU A 286 5.42 39.66 -8.77
CA LEU A 286 6.10 39.37 -7.52
C LEU A 286 6.89 38.07 -7.65
N THR A 287 8.14 38.07 -7.19
CA THR A 287 8.97 36.86 -7.09
C THR A 287 9.43 36.71 -5.65
N GLU A 288 9.11 35.58 -5.04
CA GLU A 288 9.50 35.25 -3.66
C GLU A 288 10.23 33.91 -3.63
N ILE A 289 11.26 33.84 -2.78
CA ILE A 289 12.05 32.62 -2.59
C ILE A 289 11.76 32.08 -1.19
N ILE A 290 11.26 30.84 -1.13
CA ILE A 290 10.93 30.14 0.10
C ILE A 290 11.93 29.00 0.28
N HIS A 291 12.76 29.10 1.30
CA HIS A 291 13.61 27.98 1.73
C HIS A 291 12.80 27.07 2.64
N THR A 292 12.81 25.77 2.36
CA THR A 292 12.28 24.73 3.23
C THR A 292 13.44 24.11 3.99
N THR A 293 13.51 24.32 5.29
CA THR A 293 14.56 23.79 6.18
C THR A 293 13.94 22.82 7.19
N LEU A 294 14.75 21.94 7.77
CA LEU A 294 14.29 21.03 8.80
C LEU A 294 14.50 21.61 10.20
N ASP A 295 13.51 21.49 11.08
CA ASP A 295 13.67 21.82 12.51
C ASP A 295 14.38 20.68 13.27
N GLU A 296 14.61 20.87 14.58
CA GLU A 296 15.25 19.86 15.45
C GLU A 296 14.54 18.50 15.44
N ASN A 297 13.24 18.48 15.15
CA ASN A 297 12.42 17.27 15.06
C ASN A 297 12.33 16.73 13.63
N ARG A 298 13.13 17.25 12.70
CA ARG A 298 13.12 16.95 11.25
C ARG A 298 11.80 17.26 10.57
N LEU A 299 11.01 18.18 11.12
CA LEU A 299 9.78 18.67 10.47
C LEU A 299 10.14 19.81 9.52
N PRO A 300 9.52 19.85 8.32
CA PRO A 300 9.85 20.87 7.35
C PRO A 300 9.19 22.20 7.73
N ARG A 301 9.97 23.28 7.64
CA ARG A 301 9.57 24.65 7.96
C ARG A 301 9.98 25.60 6.84
N CYS A 302 9.21 26.66 6.66
CA CYS A 302 9.58 27.75 5.76
C CYS A 302 10.53 28.74 6.43
N ARG A 303 11.50 29.20 5.67
CA ARG A 303 12.34 30.34 5.99
C ARG A 303 12.24 31.36 4.84
N PRO A 304 11.73 32.58 5.10
CA PRO A 304 11.69 33.63 4.09
C PRO A 304 13.10 34.14 3.76
N SER A 305 13.35 34.43 2.48
CA SER A 305 14.65 34.97 2.03
C SER A 305 15.00 36.33 2.64
N LYS A 306 13.99 37.15 2.98
CA LYS A 306 14.14 38.52 3.52
C LYS A 306 14.53 38.59 5.01
N ASN A 307 14.62 37.47 5.72
CA ASN A 307 15.08 37.48 7.11
C ASN A 307 16.61 37.52 7.19
N ASN A 308 17.13 38.52 7.91
CA ASN A 308 18.52 38.59 8.32
C ASN A 308 18.93 37.26 8.99
N PRO A 309 20.12 36.70 8.73
CA PRO A 309 20.54 35.39 9.27
C PRO A 309 20.47 35.27 10.81
N GLU A 310 20.40 36.39 11.54
CA GLU A 310 20.22 36.45 13.00
C GLU A 310 18.77 36.31 13.50
N ASN A 311 17.75 36.44 12.63
CA ASN A 311 16.35 36.25 12.99
C ASN A 311 15.88 34.85 12.56
N GLU A 312 16.29 33.86 13.35
CA GLU A 312 16.11 32.41 13.24
C GLU A 312 14.65 31.89 13.22
N LYS A 313 13.64 32.74 13.04
CA LYS A 313 12.24 32.28 13.06
C LYS A 313 11.87 31.54 11.78
N THR A 314 11.98 30.22 11.83
CA THR A 314 11.31 29.31 10.90
C THR A 314 9.81 29.32 11.11
N LEU A 315 9.03 29.32 10.04
CA LEU A 315 7.57 29.37 10.05
C LEU A 315 6.98 28.04 9.59
N ALA A 316 5.82 27.66 10.13
CA ALA A 316 5.11 26.46 9.66
C ALA A 316 4.49 26.62 8.27
N SER A 317 4.26 27.88 7.84
CA SER A 317 3.67 28.22 6.54
C SER A 317 3.99 29.66 6.18
N MET A 318 4.04 29.97 4.88
CA MET A 318 4.19 31.32 4.34
C MET A 318 2.85 31.84 3.83
N GLU A 319 2.42 32.99 4.35
CA GLU A 319 1.16 33.63 3.97
C GLU A 319 1.44 34.95 3.24
N TYR A 320 0.84 35.09 2.06
CA TYR A 320 0.86 36.32 1.27
C TYR A 320 -0.57 36.81 1.07
N ARG A 321 -0.77 38.13 1.19
CA ARG A 321 -2.08 38.78 1.06
C ARG A 321 -2.03 39.81 -0.04
N PHE A 322 -2.96 39.69 -0.98
CA PHE A 322 -3.09 40.56 -2.13
C PHE A 322 -4.41 41.30 -2.07
N THR A 323 -4.39 42.58 -2.45
CA THR A 323 -5.60 43.41 -2.65
C THR A 323 -6.13 43.31 -4.08
N GLU A 324 -5.34 42.74 -4.98
CA GLU A 324 -5.61 42.53 -6.40
C GLU A 324 -5.85 41.04 -6.68
N THR A 325 -6.37 40.73 -7.86
CA THR A 325 -6.57 39.34 -8.27
C THR A 325 -5.30 38.75 -8.88
N ILE A 326 -4.99 37.52 -8.49
CA ILE A 326 -3.85 36.76 -9.01
C ILE A 326 -4.27 36.15 -10.36
N THR A 327 -3.54 36.48 -11.42
CA THR A 327 -3.79 36.00 -12.78
C THR A 327 -2.99 34.77 -13.13
N SER A 328 -1.79 34.63 -12.56
CA SER A 328 -0.92 33.46 -12.77
C SER A 328 -0.03 33.22 -11.55
N ILE A 329 0.22 31.95 -11.25
CA ILE A 329 1.20 31.52 -10.26
C ILE A 329 2.10 30.48 -10.91
N GLU A 330 3.41 30.61 -10.73
CA GLU A 330 4.38 29.59 -11.14
C GLU A 330 5.25 29.24 -9.95
N ILE A 331 5.46 27.94 -9.72
CA ILE A 331 6.38 27.44 -8.69
C ILE A 331 7.52 26.71 -9.38
N THR A 332 8.76 27.06 -9.02
CA THR A 332 9.97 26.37 -9.50
C THR A 332 10.71 25.78 -8.32
N SER A 333 11.02 24.47 -8.36
CA SER A 333 11.95 23.85 -7.42
C SER A 333 13.38 24.15 -7.86
N GLN A 334 14.21 24.65 -6.95
CA GLN A 334 15.63 24.88 -7.24
C GLN A 334 16.42 23.58 -7.31
N ALA A 335 16.03 22.54 -6.56
CA ALA A 335 16.69 21.24 -6.63
C ALA A 335 16.53 20.57 -8.01
N THR A 336 15.34 20.64 -8.61
CA THR A 336 15.06 19.96 -9.90
C THR A 336 15.02 20.88 -11.11
N GLN A 337 15.03 22.20 -10.90
CA GLN A 337 14.89 23.21 -11.96
C GLN A 337 13.62 23.04 -12.81
N LYS A 338 12.60 22.32 -12.29
CA LYS A 338 11.30 22.16 -12.92
C LYS A 338 10.35 23.26 -12.46
N THR A 339 9.57 23.80 -13.38
CA THR A 339 8.56 24.83 -13.14
C THR A 339 7.16 24.26 -13.39
N TRP A 340 6.25 24.54 -12.48
CA TRP A 340 4.85 24.14 -12.59
C TRP A 340 3.95 25.37 -12.60
N PRO A 341 3.15 25.57 -13.66
CA PRO A 341 2.11 26.57 -13.67
C PRO A 341 0.97 26.11 -12.76
N VAL A 342 0.44 27.04 -12.00
CA VAL A 342 -0.69 26.86 -11.11
C VAL A 342 -1.86 27.62 -11.72
N GLU A 343 -2.93 26.90 -12.07
CA GLU A 343 -4.12 27.49 -12.68
C GLU A 343 -4.71 28.58 -11.79
N SER A 344 -5.15 29.68 -12.41
CA SER A 344 -5.71 30.80 -11.67
C SER A 344 -7.09 30.45 -11.08
N PRO A 345 -7.44 31.05 -9.93
CA PRO A 345 -8.71 30.79 -9.30
C PRO A 345 -9.88 31.33 -10.13
N SER A 346 -10.62 30.41 -10.77
CA SER A 346 -11.80 30.73 -11.57
C SER A 346 -13.09 30.87 -10.75
N ASN A 347 -13.10 30.46 -9.47
CA ASN A 347 -14.28 30.42 -8.61
C ASN A 347 -13.98 30.87 -7.16
N ASP A 348 -15.04 31.25 -6.43
CA ASP A 348 -15.04 31.71 -5.03
C ASP A 348 -14.62 30.63 -4.00
N ALA A 349 -14.27 29.42 -4.45
CA ALA A 349 -13.84 28.30 -3.62
C ALA A 349 -12.30 28.29 -3.46
N PRO A 350 -11.78 27.90 -2.29
CA PRO A 350 -10.33 27.77 -2.10
C PRO A 350 -9.78 26.68 -3.00
N ILE A 351 -8.71 26.99 -3.74
CA ILE A 351 -8.01 26.02 -4.57
C ILE A 351 -6.76 25.53 -3.84
N THR A 352 -6.55 24.22 -3.87
CA THR A 352 -5.41 23.56 -3.24
C THR A 352 -4.58 22.89 -4.32
N PHE A 353 -3.32 23.29 -4.44
CA PHE A 353 -2.33 22.71 -5.33
C PHE A 353 -1.31 21.95 -4.51
N LEU A 354 -1.01 20.73 -4.93
CA LEU A 354 -0.05 19.85 -4.26
C LEU A 354 1.14 19.65 -5.17
N ASP A 355 2.30 19.37 -4.56
CA ASP A 355 3.54 19.05 -5.27
C ASP A 355 3.33 17.99 -6.36
N PRO A 356 3.39 18.38 -7.66
CA PRO A 356 3.18 17.47 -8.77
C PRO A 356 4.42 16.62 -9.08
N GLN A 357 5.59 16.96 -8.53
CA GLN A 357 6.80 16.18 -8.72
C GLN A 357 6.72 14.85 -7.97
N ASN A 358 6.09 14.86 -6.79
CA ASN A 358 5.92 13.70 -5.94
C ASN A 358 4.42 13.44 -5.71
N PRO A 359 3.71 12.89 -6.72
CA PRO A 359 2.28 12.67 -6.63
C PRO A 359 1.92 11.70 -5.50
N ASP A 360 2.79 10.76 -5.14
CA ASP A 360 2.53 9.79 -4.07
C ASP A 360 2.67 10.41 -2.66
N HIS A 361 3.60 11.35 -2.48
CA HIS A 361 3.86 12.01 -1.20
C HIS A 361 4.24 13.49 -1.43
N PRO A 362 3.25 14.39 -1.59
CA PRO A 362 3.52 15.76 -2.01
C PRO A 362 4.33 16.49 -0.92
N CYS A 363 5.45 17.10 -1.31
CA CYS A 363 6.37 17.75 -0.35
C CYS A 363 5.86 19.13 0.11
N TRP A 364 4.93 19.73 -0.62
CA TRP A 364 4.36 21.02 -0.33
C TRP A 364 2.91 21.12 -0.81
N CYS A 365 2.20 22.09 -0.25
CA CYS A 365 0.84 22.46 -0.55
C CYS A 365 0.75 23.97 -0.70
N LEU A 366 0.09 24.43 -1.76
CA LEU A 366 -0.25 25.82 -2.00
C LEU A 366 -1.76 25.97 -1.99
N GLU A 367 -2.28 26.77 -1.07
CA GLU A 367 -3.70 27.10 -0.99
C GLU A 367 -3.92 28.55 -1.41
N VAL A 368 -4.84 28.77 -2.35
CA VAL A 368 -5.28 30.10 -2.79
C VAL A 368 -6.73 30.28 -2.39
N THR A 369 -7.00 31.26 -1.53
CA THR A 369 -8.36 31.57 -1.05
C THR A 369 -8.76 32.96 -1.49
N SER A 370 -9.90 33.08 -2.18
CA SER A 370 -10.52 34.37 -2.49
C SER A 370 -11.41 34.82 -1.33
N LEU A 371 -11.20 36.04 -0.84
CA LEU A 371 -11.96 36.66 0.25
C LEU A 371 -12.50 38.02 -0.22
N LYS A 372 -13.63 38.04 -0.94
CA LYS A 372 -14.37 39.23 -1.43
C LYS A 372 -13.54 40.29 -2.18
N THR A 373 -12.65 41.01 -1.48
CA THR A 373 -11.78 42.09 -1.99
C THR A 373 -10.29 41.78 -1.82
N ARG A 374 -9.93 40.59 -1.33
CA ARG A 374 -8.54 40.19 -1.09
C ARG A 374 -8.34 38.74 -1.47
N GLN A 375 -7.15 38.41 -1.97
CA GLN A 375 -6.72 37.03 -2.13
C GLN A 375 -5.64 36.70 -1.13
N LYS A 376 -5.69 35.48 -0.59
CA LYS A 376 -4.70 34.94 0.32
C LYS A 376 -4.05 33.73 -0.32
N LEU A 377 -2.73 33.75 -0.42
CA LEU A 377 -1.92 32.64 -0.87
C LEU A 377 -1.16 32.07 0.34
N LEU A 378 -1.22 30.76 0.51
CA LEU A 378 -0.65 30.07 1.65
C LEU A 378 0.18 28.89 1.16
N PHE A 379 1.50 28.99 1.33
CA PHE A 379 2.42 27.89 1.05
C PHE A 379 2.73 27.14 2.35
N ARG A 380 2.57 25.83 2.34
CA ARG A 380 2.88 24.93 3.46
C ARG A 380 3.78 23.79 2.98
N PRO A 381 4.98 23.61 3.53
CA PRO A 381 5.71 22.38 3.37
C PRO A 381 4.99 21.27 4.13
N LEU A 382 4.96 20.08 3.55
CA LEU A 382 4.27 18.93 4.10
C LEU A 382 5.29 17.95 4.66
N ASP A 383 5.02 17.43 5.86
CA ASP A 383 5.79 16.33 6.41
C ASP A 383 5.41 15.03 5.68
N ILE A 384 6.36 14.51 4.90
CA ILE A 384 6.27 13.28 4.12
C ILE A 384 7.01 12.12 4.80
N SER A 385 7.44 12.28 6.05
CA SER A 385 8.16 11.20 6.75
C SER A 385 7.26 9.99 6.92
N GLY A 386 7.71 8.86 6.40
CA GLY A 386 6.89 7.67 6.28
C GLY A 386 7.66 6.47 5.76
N VAL A 387 6.90 5.46 5.35
CA VAL A 387 7.42 4.19 4.85
C VAL A 387 6.73 3.91 3.52
N GLN A 388 7.52 3.42 2.56
CA GLN A 388 7.02 2.89 1.30
C GLN A 388 7.37 1.41 1.20
N PHE A 389 6.37 0.60 0.89
CA PHE A 389 6.56 -0.76 0.43
C PHE A 389 6.48 -0.76 -1.10
N THR A 390 7.48 -1.32 -1.75
CA THR A 390 7.50 -1.52 -3.20
C THR A 390 7.66 -3.00 -3.50
N ILE A 391 6.78 -3.54 -4.32
CA ILE A 391 6.78 -4.93 -4.73
C ILE A 391 6.87 -4.96 -6.25
N ASN A 392 7.87 -5.66 -6.78
CA ASN A 392 8.00 -5.90 -8.21
C ASN A 392 7.60 -7.35 -8.48
N ILE A 393 6.51 -7.53 -9.22
CA ILE A 393 5.93 -8.84 -9.54
C ILE A 393 6.24 -9.14 -11.01
N PRO A 394 6.92 -10.24 -11.33
CA PRO A 394 7.17 -10.62 -12.72
C PRO A 394 5.88 -10.75 -13.52
N SER A 395 5.84 -10.14 -14.71
CA SER A 395 4.68 -10.22 -15.60
C SER A 395 4.54 -11.61 -16.22
N ALA A 396 3.35 -11.93 -16.73
CA ALA A 396 3.14 -13.16 -17.50
C ALA A 396 4.04 -13.23 -18.75
N LYS A 397 4.36 -12.08 -19.37
CA LYS A 397 5.22 -12.02 -20.55
C LYS A 397 6.69 -12.24 -20.20
N SER A 398 7.17 -11.66 -19.10
CA SER A 398 8.58 -11.78 -18.66
C SER A 398 8.98 -13.23 -18.48
N ARG A 399 8.07 -14.05 -17.96
CA ARG A 399 8.25 -15.49 -17.73
C ARG A 399 8.31 -16.32 -19.01
N LEU A 400 7.94 -15.74 -20.18
CA LEU A 400 8.11 -16.38 -21.49
C LEU A 400 9.52 -16.21 -22.06
N ASP A 401 10.33 -15.32 -21.47
CA ASP A 401 11.69 -15.09 -21.93
C ASP A 401 12.55 -16.33 -21.59
N PRO A 402 13.21 -16.97 -22.57
CA PRO A 402 14.08 -18.11 -22.32
C PRO A 402 15.16 -17.84 -21.27
N ASP A 403 15.63 -16.59 -21.19
CA ASP A 403 16.70 -16.19 -20.27
C ASP A 403 16.17 -15.87 -18.85
N TYR A 404 14.84 -15.84 -18.64
CA TYR A 404 14.22 -15.51 -17.34
C TYR A 404 14.63 -16.49 -16.24
N HIS A 405 14.60 -17.79 -16.53
CA HIS A 405 14.98 -18.84 -15.57
C HIS A 405 16.51 -19.03 -15.46
N ASP A 406 17.27 -18.52 -16.44
CA ASP A 406 18.74 -18.60 -16.44
C ASP A 406 19.36 -17.53 -15.50
N MET A 407 18.62 -16.46 -15.15
CA MET A 407 19.11 -15.43 -14.21
C MET A 407 19.15 -15.88 -12.75
N ASP A 408 18.34 -16.88 -12.35
CA ASP A 408 18.30 -17.41 -10.98
C ASP A 408 19.40 -18.46 -10.71
N ASP A 409 20.00 -19.04 -11.76
CA ASP A 409 21.11 -20.01 -11.62
C ASP A 409 22.41 -19.35 -11.10
N ASP A 410 22.59 -18.05 -11.29
CA ASP A 410 23.72 -17.29 -10.70
C ASP A 410 23.56 -17.08 -9.17
N GLU A 411 22.34 -17.20 -8.60
CA GLU A 411 22.11 -17.21 -7.15
C GLU A 411 22.24 -18.61 -6.51
N LEU A 412 22.21 -19.68 -7.32
CA LEU A 412 22.42 -21.07 -6.86
C LEU A 412 23.89 -21.41 -6.57
N ASP A 413 24.83 -20.51 -6.89
CA ASP A 413 26.26 -20.60 -6.55
C ASP A 413 26.54 -20.39 -5.03
N ASP A 414 25.50 -20.08 -4.23
CA ASP A 414 25.57 -20.10 -2.77
C ASP A 414 25.53 -21.51 -2.17
N THR A 415 25.30 -22.56 -2.99
CA THR A 415 25.44 -23.96 -2.56
C THR A 415 26.90 -24.31 -2.25
N GLU A 416 27.87 -23.80 -3.01
CA GLU A 416 29.30 -23.96 -2.71
C GLU A 416 29.69 -23.24 -1.41
N LYS A 417 29.10 -22.06 -1.12
CA LYS A 417 29.34 -21.34 0.15
C LYS A 417 28.69 -22.02 1.37
N LEU A 418 27.61 -22.76 1.16
CA LEU A 418 26.99 -23.60 2.19
C LEU A 418 27.84 -24.84 2.48
N ASP A 419 28.37 -25.49 1.45
CA ASP A 419 29.28 -26.64 1.60
C ASP A 419 30.62 -26.25 2.25
N GLU A 420 31.20 -25.09 1.92
CA GLU A 420 32.38 -24.55 2.63
C GLU A 420 32.11 -24.26 4.12
N LYS A 421 30.88 -23.86 4.48
CA LYS A 421 30.48 -23.68 5.88
C LYS A 421 30.29 -25.01 6.60
N PHE A 422 29.81 -26.05 5.92
CA PHE A 422 29.69 -27.40 6.50
C PHE A 422 31.06 -28.07 6.69
N GLU A 423 31.99 -27.92 5.74
CA GLU A 423 33.36 -28.44 5.89
C GLU A 423 34.12 -27.80 7.05
N ASN A 424 33.94 -26.48 7.26
CA ASN A 424 34.53 -25.77 8.39
C ASN A 424 34.00 -26.25 9.75
N VAL A 425 32.72 -26.67 9.85
CA VAL A 425 32.15 -27.19 11.09
C VAL A 425 32.64 -28.62 11.38
N SER A 426 32.90 -29.43 10.35
CA SER A 426 33.47 -30.78 10.51
C SER A 426 34.92 -30.78 10.98
N GLN A 427 35.69 -29.70 10.75
CA GLN A 427 37.06 -29.55 11.27
C GLN A 427 37.12 -29.29 12.78
N TYR A 428 36.03 -28.85 13.42
CA TYR A 428 35.96 -28.63 14.87
C TYR A 428 35.43 -29.84 15.66
N LEU A 429 35.08 -30.94 14.98
CA LEU A 429 34.52 -32.16 15.58
C LEU A 429 35.45 -33.38 15.50
N ASN A 430 36.71 -33.22 15.11
CA ASN A 430 37.75 -34.25 15.15
C ASN A 430 38.87 -33.94 16.15
#